data_AF-A0AAD4EDZ8-F1
#
_entry.id   AF-A0AAD4EDZ8-F1
#
_cell.length_a   1.000
_cell.length_b   1.000
_cell.length_c   1.000
_cell.angle_alpha   90.00
_cell.angle_beta   90.00
_cell.angle_gamma   90.00
#
_symmetry.space_group_name_H-M   'P 1'
#
loop_
_entity.id
_entity.type
_entity.pdbx_description
1 polymer ?
#
loop_
_entity_poly.entity_id
_entity_poly.type
_entity_poly.pdbx_seq_one_letter_code
_entity_poly.pdbx_strand_id
1 'polypeptide(L)'
;MHHLKAAANVVSGGLLSRLQASLLWVRRADQHRHGTQLKAYATSMQLLDAYMSKTASVPSHHNIMKDFPSTLAIDAALCALRSGDVCRAVEFLEQGRTIIWTQMTRLCTPLDNLNTHGNHAVALMKRFRDLSSLLDKPPVNYSEGTPIVNVEAEETRYRRLVEDWNRAVEEIKKIEGFSRFLLPPLFSDLQDAAHDGPIIVLIASQLSCHAIIITHKQPLINIQFPTDLLKLAKLVLALQQAVQKEANANGKQTALTKALRELWDVVVCPVIENLDVFARRGSRIWWCPTSLFNFLPLHAAGEYRAKGKSVSQQYISSYTPSLTALIKARRSHDKSPSVPFGLSHAQPATFAPRYHTDGSVLA
;
A
#
# COMPACT_ATOMS: atom_id res chain seq x y z
N MET A 1 -1.69 -2.15 -30.93
CA MET A 1 -0.96 -1.42 -29.87
C MET A 1 -0.96 0.09 -30.05
N HIS A 2 -0.60 0.60 -31.24
CA HIS A 2 -0.51 2.04 -31.50
C HIS A 2 -1.81 2.81 -31.20
N HIS A 3 -2.96 2.29 -31.63
CA HIS A 3 -4.27 2.92 -31.39
C HIS A 3 -4.66 3.00 -29.90
N LEU A 4 -4.38 1.96 -29.11
CA LEU A 4 -4.67 1.96 -27.67
C LEU A 4 -3.75 2.92 -26.90
N LYS A 5 -2.47 2.96 -27.27
CA LYS A 5 -1.52 3.96 -26.77
C LYS A 5 -1.97 5.37 -27.13
N ALA A 6 -2.41 5.60 -28.36
CA ALA A 6 -2.91 6.91 -28.78
C ALA A 6 -4.14 7.30 -27.96
N ALA A 7 -5.15 6.42 -27.88
CA ALA A 7 -6.39 6.64 -27.13
C ALA A 7 -6.16 6.96 -25.64
N ALA A 8 -5.23 6.28 -24.97
CA ALA A 8 -4.87 6.57 -23.58
C ALA A 8 -4.25 7.97 -23.38
N ASN A 9 -3.63 8.53 -24.42
CA ASN A 9 -2.94 9.81 -24.40
C ASN A 9 -3.74 10.98 -25.01
N VAL A 10 -4.92 10.74 -25.59
CA VAL A 10 -5.78 11.82 -26.11
C VAL A 10 -6.35 12.62 -24.93
N VAL A 11 -5.83 13.82 -24.71
CA VAL A 11 -6.21 14.71 -23.59
C VAL A 11 -7.69 15.07 -23.61
N SER A 12 -8.30 15.19 -24.81
CA SER A 12 -9.72 15.49 -25.01
C SER A 12 -10.67 14.36 -24.56
N GLY A 13 -10.16 13.14 -24.38
CA GLY A 13 -10.94 12.03 -23.83
C GLY A 13 -11.08 12.17 -22.31
N GLY A 14 -12.28 11.93 -21.78
CA GLY A 14 -12.49 11.88 -20.33
C GLY A 14 -11.53 10.90 -19.64
N LEU A 15 -11.11 11.21 -18.40
CA LEU A 15 -10.14 10.40 -17.63
C LEU A 15 -10.54 8.92 -17.55
N LEU A 16 -11.83 8.64 -17.35
CA LEU A 16 -12.35 7.27 -17.29
C LEU A 16 -12.14 6.52 -18.62
N SER A 17 -12.47 7.13 -19.76
CA SER A 17 -12.29 6.52 -21.07
C SER A 17 -10.81 6.26 -21.39
N ARG A 18 -9.93 7.19 -21.01
CA ARG A 18 -8.47 7.02 -21.17
C ARG A 18 -7.95 5.88 -20.31
N LEU A 19 -8.42 5.77 -19.07
CA LEU A 19 -8.06 4.69 -18.14
C LEU A 19 -8.56 3.33 -18.66
N GLN A 20 -9.81 3.26 -19.15
CA GLN A 20 -10.34 2.03 -19.76
C GLN A 20 -9.50 1.62 -20.99
N ALA A 21 -9.14 2.57 -21.85
CA ALA A 21 -8.28 2.31 -23.00
C ALA A 21 -6.88 1.84 -22.59
N SER A 22 -6.29 2.42 -21.53
CA SER A 22 -4.98 2.01 -21.03
C SER A 22 -5.01 0.63 -20.38
N LEU A 23 -6.08 0.26 -19.66
CA LEU A 23 -6.25 -1.09 -19.12
C LEU A 23 -6.45 -2.13 -20.24
N LEU A 24 -7.15 -1.77 -21.32
CA LEU A 24 -7.21 -2.62 -22.51
C LEU A 24 -5.84 -2.76 -23.17
N TRP A 25 -5.03 -1.68 -23.17
CA TRP A 25 -3.65 -1.73 -23.64
C TRP A 25 -2.81 -2.70 -22.82
N VAL A 26 -2.89 -2.66 -21.49
CA VAL A 26 -2.21 -3.61 -20.59
C VAL A 26 -2.57 -5.04 -20.96
N ARG A 27 -3.87 -5.38 -20.98
CA ARG A 27 -4.34 -6.75 -21.29
C ARG A 27 -3.80 -7.27 -22.60
N ARG A 28 -3.87 -6.46 -23.66
CA ARG A 28 -3.35 -6.86 -24.99
C ARG A 28 -1.83 -6.97 -24.98
N ALA A 29 -1.15 -6.06 -24.29
CA ALA A 29 0.31 -6.07 -24.22
C ALA A 29 0.81 -7.31 -23.48
N ASP A 30 0.12 -7.77 -22.44
CA ASP A 30 0.43 -9.01 -21.72
C ASP A 30 0.17 -10.26 -22.56
N GLN A 31 -0.99 -10.34 -23.21
CA GLN A 31 -1.34 -11.47 -24.09
C GLN A 31 -0.29 -11.72 -25.17
N HIS A 32 0.33 -10.66 -25.69
CA HIS A 32 1.31 -10.74 -26.77
C HIS A 32 2.76 -10.54 -26.30
N ARG A 33 3.03 -10.45 -25.00
CA ARG A 33 4.35 -10.10 -24.42
C ARG A 33 5.03 -8.93 -25.15
N HIS A 34 4.24 -7.89 -25.42
CA HIS A 34 4.65 -6.78 -26.26
C HIS A 34 5.59 -5.84 -25.47
N GLY A 35 6.66 -5.34 -26.08
CA GLY A 35 7.65 -4.48 -25.41
C GLY A 35 7.12 -3.17 -24.80
N THR A 36 5.84 -2.84 -25.01
CA THR A 36 5.18 -1.68 -24.40
C THR A 36 4.48 -1.97 -23.07
N GLN A 37 4.53 -3.20 -22.55
CA GLN A 37 3.83 -3.60 -21.31
C GLN A 37 4.11 -2.63 -20.16
N LEU A 38 5.38 -2.37 -19.86
CA LEU A 38 5.78 -1.48 -18.76
C LEU A 38 5.19 -0.07 -18.90
N LYS A 39 5.19 0.47 -20.13
CA LYS A 39 4.61 1.77 -20.43
C LYS A 39 3.08 1.77 -20.28
N ALA A 40 2.41 0.69 -20.68
CA ALA A 40 0.98 0.53 -20.53
C ALA A 40 0.56 0.51 -19.04
N TYR A 41 1.31 -0.24 -18.21
CA TYR A 41 1.12 -0.24 -16.76
C TYR A 41 1.37 1.13 -16.15
N ALA A 42 2.49 1.78 -16.46
CA ALA A 42 2.80 3.12 -15.96
C ALA A 42 1.71 4.14 -16.31
N THR A 43 1.23 4.11 -17.55
CA THR A 43 0.15 5.00 -18.02
C THR A 43 -1.15 4.70 -17.27
N SER A 44 -1.49 3.43 -17.08
CA SER A 44 -2.72 3.03 -16.39
C SER A 44 -2.69 3.40 -14.91
N MET A 45 -1.57 3.20 -14.24
CA MET A 45 -1.40 3.58 -12.83
C MET A 45 -1.51 5.11 -12.65
N GLN A 46 -0.89 5.90 -13.53
CA GLN A 46 -1.01 7.37 -13.50
C GLN A 46 -2.44 7.86 -13.78
N LEU A 47 -3.13 7.24 -14.75
CA LEU A 47 -4.52 7.57 -15.05
C LEU A 47 -5.46 7.16 -13.91
N LEU A 48 -5.19 6.04 -13.25
CA LEU A 48 -5.92 5.60 -12.07
C LEU A 48 -5.71 6.59 -10.91
N ASP A 49 -4.48 7.00 -10.62
CA ASP A 49 -4.19 8.03 -9.61
C ASP A 49 -4.93 9.34 -9.90
N ALA A 50 -4.89 9.80 -11.15
CA ALA A 50 -5.57 11.04 -11.57
C ALA A 50 -7.09 10.91 -11.44
N TYR A 51 -7.66 9.77 -11.83
CA TYR A 51 -9.08 9.49 -11.70
C TYR A 51 -9.52 9.40 -10.23
N MET A 52 -8.68 8.79 -9.39
CA MET A 52 -8.91 8.67 -7.96
C MET A 52 -8.70 9.97 -7.19
N SER A 53 -7.80 10.84 -7.65
CA SER A 53 -7.61 12.19 -7.07
C SER A 53 -8.74 13.14 -7.42
N LYS A 54 -9.42 12.89 -8.54
CA LYS A 54 -10.58 13.66 -9.00
C LYS A 54 -11.87 13.32 -8.24
N THR A 55 -11.93 12.13 -7.67
CA THR A 55 -13.00 11.70 -6.77
C THR A 55 -12.49 11.90 -5.33
N ALA A 56 -13.26 12.37 -4.37
CA ALA A 56 -12.79 12.90 -3.08
C ALA A 56 -13.65 12.39 -1.90
N SER A 57 -14.55 11.44 -2.16
CA SER A 57 -15.34 10.74 -1.15
C SER A 57 -14.95 9.27 -1.02
N VAL A 58 -14.50 8.88 0.17
CA VAL A 58 -14.03 7.54 0.54
C VAL A 58 -15.05 6.43 0.24
N PRO A 59 -16.37 6.59 0.48
CA PRO A 59 -17.36 5.59 0.10
C PRO A 59 -17.50 5.41 -1.42
N SER A 60 -17.38 6.49 -2.19
CA SER A 60 -17.43 6.45 -3.66
C SER A 60 -16.20 5.74 -4.22
N HIS A 61 -15.04 5.92 -3.59
CA HIS A 61 -13.78 5.29 -3.98
C HIS A 61 -13.79 3.77 -3.85
N HIS A 62 -14.35 3.21 -2.78
CA HIS A 62 -14.45 1.76 -2.62
C HIS A 62 -15.32 1.13 -3.72
N ASN A 63 -16.41 1.77 -4.10
CA ASN A 63 -17.26 1.29 -5.18
C ASN A 63 -16.60 1.42 -6.55
N ILE A 64 -15.94 2.56 -6.81
CA ILE A 64 -15.17 2.79 -8.04
C ILE A 64 -14.01 1.79 -8.19
N MET A 65 -13.34 1.44 -7.09
CA MET A 65 -12.21 0.51 -7.14
C MET A 65 -12.61 -0.92 -7.51
N LYS A 66 -13.89 -1.29 -7.34
CA LYS A 66 -14.41 -2.58 -7.81
C LYS A 66 -14.42 -2.68 -9.34
N ASP A 67 -14.49 -1.54 -10.03
CA ASP A 67 -14.52 -1.49 -11.49
C ASP A 67 -13.11 -1.63 -12.12
N PHE A 68 -12.06 -1.64 -11.28
CA PHE A 68 -10.68 -1.75 -11.72
C PHE A 68 -9.97 -2.98 -11.16
N PRO A 69 -8.94 -3.53 -11.88
CA PRO A 69 -8.22 -4.70 -11.40
C PRO A 69 -7.48 -4.41 -10.09
N SER A 70 -7.86 -5.09 -9.01
CA SER A 70 -7.21 -4.96 -7.69
C SER A 70 -5.74 -5.41 -7.70
N THR A 71 -5.33 -6.18 -8.71
CA THR A 71 -3.95 -6.67 -8.90
C THR A 71 -3.08 -5.75 -9.76
N LEU A 72 -3.62 -4.66 -10.31
CA LEU A 72 -2.92 -3.83 -11.31
C LEU A 72 -1.51 -3.43 -10.88
N ALA A 73 -1.34 -2.99 -9.62
CA ALA A 73 -0.05 -2.59 -9.07
C ALA A 73 0.92 -3.76 -8.89
N ILE A 74 0.42 -4.92 -8.48
CA ILE A 74 1.21 -6.16 -8.35
C ILE A 74 1.67 -6.62 -9.73
N ASP A 75 0.78 -6.62 -10.72
CA ASP A 75 1.09 -7.05 -12.07
C ASP A 75 2.08 -6.10 -12.77
N ALA A 76 1.94 -4.79 -12.54
CA ALA A 76 2.89 -3.76 -12.95
C ALA A 76 4.28 -4.00 -12.33
N ALA A 77 4.33 -4.30 -11.02
CA ALA A 77 5.58 -4.58 -10.32
C ALA A 77 6.26 -5.83 -10.87
N LEU A 78 5.51 -6.91 -11.11
CA LEU A 78 6.05 -8.13 -11.73
C LEU A 78 6.53 -7.87 -13.17
N CYS A 79 5.86 -7.00 -13.93
CA CYS A 79 6.32 -6.58 -15.24
C CYS A 79 7.68 -5.85 -15.18
N ALA A 80 7.86 -4.99 -14.18
CA ALA A 80 9.13 -4.30 -13.94
C ALA A 80 10.23 -5.29 -13.52
N LEU A 81 9.93 -6.22 -12.61
CA LEU A 81 10.88 -7.27 -12.20
C LEU A 81 11.35 -8.15 -13.37
N ARG A 82 10.44 -8.55 -14.27
CA ARG A 82 10.80 -9.30 -15.49
C ARG A 82 11.73 -8.51 -16.43
N SER A 83 11.66 -7.19 -16.38
CA SER A 83 12.50 -6.29 -17.17
C SER A 83 13.83 -5.94 -16.45
N GLY A 84 14.07 -6.48 -15.26
CA GLY A 84 15.24 -6.18 -14.42
C GLY A 84 15.15 -4.86 -13.64
N ASP A 85 14.05 -4.12 -13.74
CA ASP A 85 13.88 -2.82 -13.09
C ASP A 85 13.23 -3.00 -11.70
N VAL A 86 14.05 -3.37 -10.72
CA VAL A 86 13.61 -3.64 -9.34
C VAL A 86 13.14 -2.37 -8.64
N CYS A 87 13.79 -1.23 -8.89
CA CYS A 87 13.39 0.07 -8.35
C CYS A 87 11.97 0.42 -8.78
N ARG A 88 11.68 0.31 -10.08
CA ARG A 88 10.35 0.60 -10.62
C ARG A 88 9.28 -0.35 -10.09
N ALA A 89 9.63 -1.59 -9.78
CA ALA A 89 8.72 -2.52 -9.13
C ALA A 89 8.28 -2.02 -7.75
N VAL A 90 9.21 -1.52 -6.93
CA VAL A 90 8.90 -0.93 -5.63
C VAL A 90 8.01 0.32 -5.79
N GLU A 91 8.32 1.19 -6.74
CA GLU A 91 7.51 2.38 -7.03
C GLU A 91 6.07 2.02 -7.39
N PHE A 92 5.84 1.00 -8.23
CA PHE A 92 4.49 0.55 -8.58
C PHE A 92 3.72 0.00 -7.38
N LEU A 93 4.38 -0.76 -6.51
CA LEU A 93 3.77 -1.29 -5.30
C LEU A 93 3.39 -0.17 -4.32
N GLU A 94 4.24 0.84 -4.17
CA GLU A 94 3.94 2.01 -3.33
C GLU A 94 2.84 2.87 -3.94
N GLN A 95 2.84 3.08 -5.25
CA GLN A 95 1.79 3.80 -5.97
C GLN A 95 0.43 3.09 -5.78
N GLY A 96 0.37 1.77 -5.97
CA GLY A 96 -0.85 0.99 -5.75
C GLY A 96 -1.39 1.06 -4.33
N ARG A 97 -0.51 1.01 -3.32
CA ARG A 97 -0.90 1.17 -1.92
C ARG A 97 -1.32 2.59 -1.60
N THR A 98 -0.70 3.58 -2.23
CA THR A 98 -1.06 4.99 -2.06
C THR A 98 -2.44 5.26 -2.63
N ILE A 99 -2.92 4.58 -3.68
CA ILE A 99 -4.32 4.73 -4.15
C ILE A 99 -5.33 4.33 -3.06
N ILE A 100 -5.04 3.25 -2.33
CA ILE A 100 -5.89 2.77 -1.23
C ILE A 100 -5.68 3.63 0.04
N TRP A 101 -4.44 4.01 0.34
CA TRP A 101 -4.14 4.87 1.48
C TRP A 101 -4.61 6.31 1.27
N THR A 102 -4.66 6.85 0.04
CA THR A 102 -5.26 8.16 -0.26
C THR A 102 -6.71 8.23 0.22
N GLN A 103 -7.39 7.06 0.26
CA GLN A 103 -8.73 6.90 0.84
C GLN A 103 -8.74 6.99 2.39
N MET A 104 -7.67 6.59 3.07
CA MET A 104 -7.49 6.73 4.52
C MET A 104 -6.80 8.06 4.91
N THR A 105 -6.02 8.66 4.02
CA THR A 105 -5.19 9.85 4.26
C THR A 105 -5.91 11.16 3.95
N ARG A 106 -7.14 11.34 4.42
CA ARG A 106 -7.44 12.65 5.04
C ARG A 106 -6.55 12.91 6.28
N LEU A 107 -5.80 11.88 6.71
CA LEU A 107 -4.85 11.83 7.83
C LEU A 107 -3.34 11.89 7.48
N CYS A 108 -2.91 11.86 6.21
CA CYS A 108 -1.48 11.96 5.83
C CYS A 108 -1.24 12.93 4.67
N THR A 109 -1.89 14.08 4.69
CA THR A 109 -1.32 15.19 3.95
C THR A 109 0.06 15.51 4.53
N PRO A 110 1.05 15.93 3.71
CA PRO A 110 2.22 16.68 4.18
C PRO A 110 1.82 18.06 4.75
N LEU A 111 0.71 18.16 5.49
CA LEU A 111 0.26 19.40 6.14
C LEU A 111 1.15 19.74 7.33
N ASP A 112 1.88 18.78 7.88
CA ASP A 112 2.72 18.98 9.08
C ASP A 112 3.82 20.03 8.86
N ASN A 113 4.09 20.42 7.60
CA ASN A 113 5.03 21.48 7.24
C ASN A 113 4.37 22.64 6.45
N LEU A 114 3.05 22.70 6.20
CA LEU A 114 2.49 23.83 5.43
C LEU A 114 2.59 25.17 6.16
N ASN A 115 2.56 25.13 7.50
CA ASN A 115 2.77 26.33 8.32
C ASN A 115 4.17 26.92 8.16
N THR A 116 5.17 26.13 7.74
CA THR A 116 6.54 26.63 7.51
C THR A 116 6.69 27.31 6.13
N HIS A 117 5.71 27.19 5.24
CA HIS A 117 5.75 27.71 3.86
C HIS A 117 4.81 28.91 3.64
N GLY A 118 4.26 29.48 4.73
CA GLY A 118 3.46 30.72 4.71
C GLY A 118 1.99 30.56 4.29
N ASN A 119 1.23 31.66 4.46
CA ASN A 119 -0.22 31.70 4.24
C ASN A 119 -0.65 31.34 2.80
N HIS A 120 0.22 31.56 1.82
CA HIS A 120 -0.06 31.26 0.41
C HIS A 120 -0.19 29.74 0.16
N ALA A 121 0.72 28.93 0.71
CA ALA A 121 0.69 27.48 0.56
C ALA A 121 -0.59 26.88 1.19
N VAL A 122 -0.99 27.40 2.35
CA VAL A 122 -2.23 27.00 3.04
C VAL A 122 -3.47 27.32 2.20
N ALA A 123 -3.54 28.54 1.63
CA ALA A 123 -4.64 28.96 0.78
C ALA A 123 -4.75 28.10 -0.49
N LEU A 124 -3.61 27.77 -1.10
CA LEU A 124 -3.57 26.95 -2.31
C LEU A 124 -4.01 25.50 -2.05
N MET A 125 -3.59 24.92 -0.92
CA MET A 125 -4.04 23.60 -0.48
C MET A 125 -5.54 23.58 -0.14
N LYS A 126 -6.07 24.66 0.44
CA LYS A 126 -7.52 24.81 0.65
C LYS A 126 -8.25 24.85 -0.70
N ARG A 127 -7.80 25.68 -1.63
CA ARG A 127 -8.37 25.76 -2.99
C ARG A 127 -8.36 24.41 -3.70
N PHE A 128 -7.27 23.65 -3.60
CA PHE A 128 -7.18 22.29 -4.15
C PHE A 128 -8.24 21.36 -3.56
N ARG A 129 -8.43 21.37 -2.22
CA ARG A 129 -9.47 20.56 -1.56
C ARG A 129 -10.88 20.98 -1.99
N ASP A 130 -11.15 22.27 -2.04
CA ASP A 130 -12.47 22.80 -2.42
C ASP A 130 -12.80 22.40 -3.87
N LEU A 131 -11.85 22.56 -4.81
CA LEU A 131 -12.02 22.14 -6.21
C LEU A 131 -12.22 20.62 -6.34
N SER A 132 -11.46 19.82 -5.59
CA SER A 132 -11.62 18.35 -5.58
C SER A 132 -13.02 17.97 -5.10
N SER A 133 -13.54 18.63 -4.05
CA SER A 133 -14.90 18.38 -3.54
C SER A 133 -16.02 18.79 -4.51
N LEU A 134 -15.76 19.77 -5.39
CA LEU A 134 -16.73 20.16 -6.42
C LEU A 134 -16.75 19.18 -7.59
N LEU A 135 -15.58 18.59 -7.93
CA LEU A 135 -15.45 17.56 -8.96
C LEU A 135 -16.12 16.23 -8.57
N ASP A 136 -16.39 16.02 -7.29
CA ASP A 136 -17.08 14.85 -6.75
C ASP A 136 -18.56 14.77 -7.04
N LYS A 137 -19.19 15.92 -7.27
CA LYS A 137 -20.62 15.94 -7.56
C LYS A 137 -20.76 15.40 -8.99
N PRO A 138 -21.40 14.23 -9.19
CA PRO A 138 -21.64 13.76 -10.55
C PRO A 138 -22.42 14.83 -11.31
N PRO A 139 -22.13 15.03 -12.61
CA PRO A 139 -23.06 15.80 -13.44
C PRO A 139 -24.44 15.19 -13.23
N VAL A 140 -25.43 16.02 -12.87
CA VAL A 140 -26.78 15.59 -12.50
C VAL A 140 -27.23 14.51 -13.48
N ASN A 141 -27.60 13.32 -12.96
CA ASN A 141 -28.08 12.22 -13.79
C ASN A 141 -29.17 12.75 -14.71
N TYR A 142 -28.90 12.71 -16.01
CA TYR A 142 -29.81 13.19 -17.04
C TYR A 142 -31.12 12.40 -16.93
N SER A 143 -32.16 13.03 -16.38
CA SER A 143 -33.52 12.55 -16.64
C SER A 143 -33.84 12.83 -18.11
N GLU A 144 -34.50 11.86 -18.77
CA GLU A 144 -35.10 12.07 -20.09
C GLU A 144 -36.00 13.31 -20.03
N GLY A 145 -35.56 14.41 -20.67
CA GLY A 145 -36.24 15.71 -20.61
C GLY A 145 -35.33 16.93 -20.36
N THR A 146 -34.03 16.76 -20.13
CA THR A 146 -33.11 17.88 -19.89
C THR A 146 -32.79 18.63 -21.21
N PRO A 147 -33.02 19.96 -21.32
CA PRO A 147 -32.77 20.69 -22.57
C PRO A 147 -31.28 20.74 -22.94
N ILE A 148 -30.96 20.59 -24.22
CA ILE A 148 -29.59 20.48 -24.79
C ILE A 148 -28.66 21.62 -24.32
N VAL A 149 -29.19 22.84 -24.18
CA VAL A 149 -28.44 24.02 -23.71
C VAL A 149 -27.92 23.87 -22.27
N ASN A 150 -28.63 23.11 -21.43
CA ASN A 150 -28.24 22.84 -20.04
C ASN A 150 -27.10 21.80 -19.98
N VAL A 151 -27.06 20.88 -20.95
CA VAL A 151 -25.99 19.87 -21.08
C VAL A 151 -24.66 20.53 -21.47
N GLU A 152 -24.67 21.40 -22.48
CA GLU A 152 -23.48 22.10 -22.96
C GLU A 152 -22.91 23.07 -21.91
N ALA A 153 -23.79 23.76 -21.17
CA ALA A 153 -23.39 24.64 -20.07
C ALA A 153 -22.74 23.86 -18.91
N GLU A 154 -23.30 22.71 -18.52
CA GLU A 154 -22.74 21.85 -17.48
C GLU A 154 -21.42 21.20 -17.90
N GLU A 155 -21.28 20.75 -19.15
CA GLU A 155 -20.01 20.28 -19.69
C GLU A 155 -18.93 21.38 -19.69
N THR A 156 -19.31 22.60 -20.09
CA THR A 156 -18.40 23.76 -20.08
C THR A 156 -17.97 24.11 -18.66
N ARG A 157 -18.90 24.10 -17.70
CA ARG A 157 -18.62 24.31 -16.28
C ARG A 157 -17.67 23.25 -15.73
N TYR A 158 -17.92 21.98 -16.04
CA TYR A 158 -17.07 20.88 -15.62
C TYR A 158 -15.65 20.99 -16.19
N ARG A 159 -15.53 21.37 -17.48
CA ARG A 159 -14.24 21.59 -18.14
C ARG A 159 -13.44 22.68 -17.44
N ARG A 160 -14.06 23.83 -17.14
CA ARG A 160 -13.43 24.92 -16.37
C ARG A 160 -12.97 24.47 -14.99
N LEU A 161 -13.79 23.67 -14.29
CA LEU A 161 -13.45 23.15 -12.97
C LEU A 161 -12.22 22.22 -13.01
N VAL A 162 -12.10 21.39 -14.04
CA VAL A 162 -10.92 20.54 -14.28
C VAL A 162 -9.68 21.38 -14.58
N GLU A 163 -9.81 22.43 -15.39
CA GLU A 163 -8.71 23.35 -15.68
C GLU A 163 -8.23 24.10 -14.43
N ASP A 164 -9.15 24.58 -13.59
CA ASP A 164 -8.84 25.21 -12.31
C ASP A 164 -8.13 24.25 -11.36
N TRP A 165 -8.58 23.00 -11.31
CA TRP A 165 -7.94 21.96 -10.50
C TRP A 165 -6.52 21.68 -10.99
N ASN A 166 -6.31 21.53 -12.30
CA ASN A 166 -4.97 21.33 -12.87
C ASN A 166 -4.06 22.53 -12.58
N ARG A 167 -4.56 23.77 -12.70
CA ARG A 167 -3.80 24.97 -12.32
C ARG A 167 -3.40 24.95 -10.85
N ALA A 168 -4.31 24.60 -9.95
CA ALA A 168 -4.01 24.51 -8.52
C ALA A 168 -2.91 23.48 -8.24
N VAL A 169 -2.93 22.32 -8.90
CA VAL A 169 -1.89 21.30 -8.78
C VAL A 169 -0.53 21.83 -9.24
N GLU A 170 -0.47 22.50 -10.40
CA GLU A 170 0.79 23.05 -10.93
C GLU A 170 1.35 24.18 -10.05
N GLU A 171 0.51 25.03 -9.47
CA GLU A 171 0.96 26.02 -8.48
C GLU A 171 1.51 25.35 -7.22
N ILE A 172 0.90 24.24 -6.74
CA ILE A 172 1.41 23.52 -5.55
C ILE A 172 2.79 22.95 -5.84
N LYS A 173 3.04 22.44 -7.05
CA LYS A 173 4.35 21.93 -7.46
C LYS A 173 5.45 22.98 -7.48
N LYS A 174 5.13 24.27 -7.53
CA LYS A 174 6.13 25.35 -7.45
C LYS A 174 6.60 25.63 -6.02
N ILE A 175 5.89 25.11 -5.01
CA ILE A 175 6.29 25.25 -3.61
C ILE A 175 7.49 24.33 -3.35
N GLU A 176 8.52 24.85 -2.67
CA GLU A 176 9.68 24.06 -2.25
C GLU A 176 9.24 22.81 -1.46
N GLY A 177 9.78 21.64 -1.81
CA GLY A 177 9.38 20.36 -1.22
C GLY A 177 8.08 19.75 -1.78
N PHE A 178 7.34 20.45 -2.66
CA PHE A 178 6.10 19.96 -3.27
C PHE A 178 6.18 19.73 -4.79
N SER A 179 7.38 19.82 -5.39
CA SER A 179 7.59 19.61 -6.84
C SER A 179 7.03 18.31 -7.40
N ARG A 180 6.86 17.30 -6.55
CA ARG A 180 6.29 15.99 -6.88
C ARG A 180 4.85 15.79 -6.39
N PHE A 181 4.13 16.87 -6.05
CA PHE A 181 2.74 16.78 -5.61
C PHE A 181 1.86 16.03 -6.62
N LEU A 182 1.13 15.01 -6.14
CA LEU A 182 0.34 14.06 -6.94
C LEU A 182 1.12 13.28 -8.02
N LEU A 183 2.45 13.22 -7.93
CA LEU A 183 3.26 12.33 -8.76
C LEU A 183 3.58 11.03 -8.01
N PRO A 184 3.79 9.91 -8.72
CA PRO A 184 4.22 8.66 -8.10
C PRO A 184 5.52 8.85 -7.30
N PRO A 185 5.68 8.16 -6.16
CA PRO A 185 6.91 8.21 -5.38
C PRO A 185 8.08 7.68 -6.21
N LEU A 186 9.27 8.27 -6.04
CA LEU A 186 10.50 7.74 -6.60
C LEU A 186 11.14 6.77 -5.63
N PHE A 187 11.82 5.76 -6.16
CA PHE A 187 12.57 4.84 -5.33
C PHE A 187 13.65 5.55 -4.50
N SER A 188 14.28 6.60 -5.03
CA SER A 188 15.26 7.42 -4.30
C SER A 188 14.70 7.95 -2.97
N ASP A 189 13.45 8.41 -2.98
CA ASP A 189 12.80 8.98 -1.79
C ASP A 189 12.32 7.86 -0.85
N LEU A 190 11.97 6.71 -1.44
CA LEU A 190 11.50 5.53 -0.70
C LEU A 190 12.64 4.77 -0.02
N GLN A 191 13.86 4.83 -0.57
CA GLN A 191 15.02 4.12 -0.04
C GLN A 191 15.38 4.56 1.38
N ASP A 192 15.10 5.81 1.74
CA ASP A 192 15.25 6.34 3.11
C ASP A 192 14.48 5.52 4.14
N ALA A 193 13.39 4.84 3.73
CA ALA A 193 12.65 3.92 4.59
C ALA A 193 13.55 2.77 5.12
N ALA A 194 14.66 2.44 4.47
CA ALA A 194 15.55 1.38 4.91
C ALA A 194 16.68 1.85 5.85
N HIS A 195 16.67 3.11 6.31
CA HIS A 195 17.68 3.65 7.22
C HIS A 195 17.84 2.83 8.52
N ASP A 196 16.75 2.54 9.24
CA ASP A 196 16.78 1.79 10.51
C ASP A 196 16.58 0.27 10.32
N GLY A 197 17.19 -0.25 9.24
CA GLY A 197 17.20 -1.67 8.93
C GLY A 197 16.51 -2.03 7.62
N PRO A 198 16.85 -3.20 7.07
CA PRO A 198 16.36 -3.63 5.76
C PRO A 198 14.85 -3.87 5.75
N ILE A 199 14.24 -3.60 4.61
CA ILE A 199 12.82 -3.85 4.35
C ILE A 199 12.69 -4.99 3.36
N ILE A 200 11.83 -5.95 3.67
CA ILE A 200 11.51 -7.09 2.84
C ILE A 200 10.08 -6.93 2.34
N VAL A 201 9.95 -6.50 1.08
CA VAL A 201 8.65 -6.38 0.41
C VAL A 201 8.29 -7.74 -0.19
N LEU A 202 7.20 -8.34 0.27
CA LEU A 202 6.75 -9.65 -0.22
C LEU A 202 5.62 -9.47 -1.22
N ILE A 203 5.73 -10.12 -2.37
CA ILE A 203 4.81 -10.01 -3.51
C ILE A 203 4.22 -11.38 -3.78
N ALA A 204 2.90 -11.54 -3.64
CA ALA A 204 2.18 -12.74 -4.06
C ALA A 204 1.23 -12.42 -5.21
N SER A 205 1.41 -13.13 -6.33
CA SER A 205 0.56 -13.07 -7.52
C SER A 205 0.28 -14.47 -8.05
N GLN A 206 -0.69 -14.58 -8.96
CA GLN A 206 -0.95 -15.79 -9.73
C GLN A 206 0.24 -16.18 -10.62
N LEU A 207 1.05 -15.22 -11.05
CA LEU A 207 2.20 -15.48 -11.94
C LEU A 207 3.41 -16.03 -11.19
N SER A 208 3.78 -15.36 -10.10
CA SER A 208 4.95 -15.72 -9.28
C SER A 208 4.88 -15.04 -7.91
N CYS A 209 5.65 -15.57 -6.97
CA CYS A 209 5.85 -14.96 -5.65
C CYS A 209 7.30 -14.48 -5.52
N HIS A 210 7.50 -13.29 -4.96
CA HIS A 210 8.80 -12.65 -4.86
C HIS A 210 9.03 -11.99 -3.50
N ALA A 211 10.29 -11.80 -3.13
CA ALA A 211 10.76 -10.84 -2.14
C ALA A 211 11.64 -9.80 -2.80
N ILE A 212 11.48 -8.53 -2.42
CA ILE A 212 12.43 -7.47 -2.69
C ILE A 212 13.06 -7.05 -1.36
N ILE A 213 14.37 -7.23 -1.21
CA ILE A 213 15.13 -6.74 -0.07
C ILE A 213 15.66 -5.35 -0.43
N ILE A 214 15.25 -4.36 0.38
CA ILE A 214 15.62 -2.96 0.23
C ILE A 214 16.53 -2.61 1.40
N THR A 215 17.70 -2.07 1.07
CA THR A 215 18.67 -1.57 2.04
C THR A 215 18.97 -0.09 1.73
N HIS A 216 19.49 0.62 2.72
CA HIS A 216 19.78 2.05 2.56
C HIS A 216 20.97 2.33 1.63
N LYS A 217 21.99 1.45 1.59
CA LYS A 217 23.25 1.72 0.90
C LYS A 217 23.65 0.71 -0.18
N GLN A 218 23.01 -0.45 -0.22
CA GLN A 218 23.36 -1.53 -1.15
C GLN A 218 22.28 -1.71 -2.21
N PRO A 219 22.60 -2.35 -3.35
CA PRO A 219 21.62 -2.64 -4.38
C PRO A 219 20.42 -3.43 -3.86
N LEU A 220 19.26 -3.22 -4.48
CA LEU A 220 18.07 -4.02 -4.19
C LEU A 220 18.27 -5.45 -4.67
N ILE A 221 17.67 -6.38 -3.95
CA ILE A 221 17.74 -7.81 -4.30
C ILE A 221 16.34 -8.31 -4.51
N ASN A 222 16.09 -8.87 -5.70
CA ASN A 222 14.86 -9.58 -6.02
C ASN A 222 15.09 -11.08 -5.89
N ILE A 223 14.25 -11.74 -5.10
CA ILE A 223 14.26 -13.19 -4.86
C ILE A 223 12.94 -13.73 -5.38
N GLN A 224 12.97 -14.65 -6.34
CA GLN A 224 11.79 -15.42 -6.71
C GLN A 224 11.64 -16.63 -5.80
N PHE A 225 10.48 -16.80 -5.20
CA PHE A 225 10.23 -17.92 -4.30
C PHE A 225 9.87 -19.20 -5.05
N PRO A 226 10.24 -20.38 -4.51
CA PRO A 226 9.82 -21.69 -5.03
C PRO A 226 8.39 -22.04 -4.60
N THR A 227 7.47 -21.07 -4.63
CA THR A 227 6.07 -21.23 -4.22
C THR A 227 5.13 -20.49 -5.18
N ASP A 228 3.85 -20.80 -5.06
CA ASP A 228 2.77 -20.20 -5.83
C ASP A 228 1.62 -19.78 -4.91
N LEU A 229 0.68 -19.02 -5.46
CA LEU A 229 -0.45 -18.48 -4.71
C LEU A 229 -1.33 -19.59 -4.10
N LEU A 230 -1.46 -20.75 -4.75
CA LEU A 230 -2.27 -21.87 -4.26
C LEU A 230 -1.62 -22.53 -3.04
N LYS A 231 -0.31 -22.75 -3.07
CA LYS A 231 0.45 -23.25 -1.92
C LYS A 231 0.38 -22.28 -0.75
N LEU A 232 0.55 -20.97 -1.00
CA LEU A 232 0.39 -19.95 0.05
C LEU A 232 -1.02 -19.96 0.63
N ALA A 233 -2.07 -20.10 -0.19
CA ALA A 233 -3.45 -20.19 0.29
C ALA A 233 -3.67 -21.43 1.17
N LYS A 234 -3.17 -22.59 0.76
CA LYS A 234 -3.19 -23.82 1.58
C LYS A 234 -2.47 -23.63 2.90
N LEU A 235 -1.33 -22.94 2.89
CA LEU A 235 -0.54 -22.67 4.08
C LEU A 235 -1.29 -21.74 5.06
N VAL A 236 -1.93 -20.69 4.56
CA VAL A 236 -2.81 -19.81 5.36
C VAL A 236 -3.93 -20.62 6.00
N LEU A 237 -4.63 -21.45 5.23
CA LEU A 237 -5.71 -22.30 5.75
C LEU A 237 -5.20 -23.30 6.80
N ALA A 238 -4.05 -23.94 6.56
CA ALA A 238 -3.44 -24.87 7.51
C ALA A 238 -3.09 -24.19 8.84
N LEU A 239 -2.54 -22.98 8.80
CA LEU A 239 -2.24 -22.19 9.99
C LEU A 239 -3.52 -21.79 10.75
N GLN A 240 -4.54 -21.31 10.05
CA GLN A 240 -5.83 -20.97 10.66
C GLN A 240 -6.47 -22.17 11.35
N GLN A 241 -6.48 -23.33 10.69
CA GLN A 241 -7.01 -24.57 11.27
C GLN A 241 -6.19 -25.07 12.46
N ALA A 242 -4.86 -24.94 12.41
CA ALA A 242 -3.98 -25.32 13.51
C ALA A 242 -4.19 -24.46 14.76
N VAL A 243 -4.51 -23.18 14.59
CA VAL A 243 -4.85 -22.26 15.69
C VAL A 243 -6.26 -22.52 16.24
N GLN A 244 -7.25 -22.75 15.38
CA GLN A 244 -8.67 -22.88 15.79
C GLN A 244 -9.03 -24.21 16.46
N LYS A 245 -8.39 -25.33 16.10
CA LYS A 245 -8.76 -26.64 16.64
C LYS A 245 -8.23 -26.82 18.05
N GLU A 246 -8.83 -26.15 19.03
CA GLU A 246 -8.27 -26.01 20.36
C GLU A 246 -8.57 -27.15 21.38
N ALA A 247 -8.86 -28.38 20.95
CA ALA A 247 -9.28 -29.46 21.89
C ALA A 247 -8.21 -30.43 22.44
N ASN A 248 -7.09 -30.77 21.75
CA ASN A 248 -6.12 -31.77 22.24
C ASN A 248 -4.64 -31.30 22.15
N ALA A 249 -3.93 -31.25 23.28
CA ALA A 249 -2.61 -30.61 23.42
C ALA A 249 -1.48 -31.22 22.56
N ASN A 250 -1.45 -32.54 22.34
CA ASN A 250 -0.31 -33.21 21.68
C ASN A 250 -0.38 -33.25 20.14
N GLY A 251 -1.57 -33.10 19.53
CA GLY A 251 -1.75 -33.15 18.06
C GLY A 251 -1.59 -31.80 17.34
N LYS A 252 -1.90 -30.68 18.03
CA LYS A 252 -1.87 -29.32 17.46
C LYS A 252 -0.46 -28.76 17.28
N GLN A 253 0.42 -28.98 18.27
CA GLN A 253 1.79 -28.48 18.21
C GLN A 253 2.48 -28.97 16.92
N THR A 254 2.19 -30.21 16.51
CA THR A 254 2.73 -30.82 15.30
C THR A 254 2.20 -30.17 14.02
N ALA A 255 0.91 -29.86 13.93
CA ALA A 255 0.31 -29.23 12.74
C ALA A 255 0.78 -27.77 12.56
N LEU A 256 0.77 -26.99 13.64
CA LEU A 256 1.29 -25.62 13.64
C LEU A 256 2.77 -25.60 13.28
N THR A 257 3.57 -26.45 13.94
CA THR A 257 5.01 -26.58 13.67
C THR A 257 5.26 -26.98 12.21
N LYS A 258 4.49 -27.92 11.67
CA LYS A 258 4.60 -28.33 10.26
C LYS A 258 4.35 -27.16 9.31
N ALA A 259 3.29 -26.39 9.54
CA ALA A 259 2.99 -25.22 8.71
C ALA A 259 4.05 -24.11 8.84
N LEU A 260 4.55 -23.84 10.05
CA LEU A 260 5.61 -22.84 10.23
C LEU A 260 6.97 -23.29 9.65
N ARG A 261 7.23 -24.60 9.60
CA ARG A 261 8.37 -25.19 8.87
C ARG A 261 8.21 -25.03 7.36
N GLU A 262 7.04 -25.30 6.82
CA GLU A 262 6.77 -25.10 5.40
C GLU A 262 6.90 -23.62 5.01
N LEU A 263 6.41 -22.70 5.86
CA LEU A 263 6.62 -21.26 5.69
C LEU A 263 8.11 -20.88 5.72
N TRP A 264 8.87 -21.51 6.61
CA TRP A 264 10.31 -21.34 6.67
C TRP A 264 10.96 -21.74 5.36
N ASP A 265 10.73 -22.97 4.89
CA ASP A 265 11.40 -23.53 3.72
C ASP A 265 11.10 -22.74 2.43
N VAL A 266 9.83 -22.36 2.21
CA VAL A 266 9.40 -21.81 0.91
C VAL A 266 9.46 -20.29 0.81
N VAL A 267 9.55 -19.56 1.93
CA VAL A 267 9.51 -18.09 1.96
C VAL A 267 10.65 -17.50 2.76
N VAL A 268 10.77 -17.91 4.03
CA VAL A 268 11.63 -17.17 4.96
C VAL A 268 13.10 -17.55 4.82
N CYS A 269 13.43 -18.81 4.63
CA CYS A 269 14.82 -19.26 4.45
C CYS A 269 15.50 -18.56 3.26
N PRO A 270 14.88 -18.49 2.05
CA PRO A 270 15.45 -17.73 0.94
C PRO A 270 15.69 -16.25 1.26
N VAL A 271 14.81 -15.61 2.04
CA VAL A 271 15.01 -14.22 2.47
C VAL A 271 16.20 -14.11 3.42
N ILE A 272 16.25 -14.95 4.46
CA ILE A 272 17.27 -14.88 5.51
C ILE A 272 18.67 -15.17 4.94
N GLU A 273 18.80 -16.14 4.04
CA GLU A 273 20.09 -16.45 3.39
C GLU A 273 20.66 -15.27 2.60
N ASN A 274 19.78 -14.49 1.95
CA ASN A 274 20.20 -13.26 1.26
C ASN A 274 20.40 -12.10 2.23
N LEU A 275 19.70 -12.08 3.38
CA LEU A 275 19.78 -11.00 4.36
C LEU A 275 21.06 -11.05 5.20
N ASP A 276 21.55 -12.25 5.52
CA ASP A 276 22.77 -12.48 6.32
C ASP A 276 24.03 -11.81 5.71
N VAL A 277 23.99 -11.48 4.40
CA VAL A 277 25.06 -10.75 3.69
C VAL A 277 25.09 -9.27 4.05
N PHE A 278 23.95 -8.69 4.45
CA PHE A 278 23.75 -7.25 4.54
C PHE A 278 23.31 -6.76 5.91
N ALA A 279 22.72 -7.63 6.72
CA ALA A 279 22.21 -7.31 8.05
C ALA A 279 22.94 -8.12 9.12
N ARG A 280 23.28 -7.45 10.22
CA ARG A 280 23.87 -8.13 11.38
C ARG A 280 22.77 -8.90 12.12
N ARG A 281 23.02 -10.16 12.49
CA ARG A 281 22.12 -10.88 13.40
C ARG A 281 21.84 -10.08 14.68
N GLY A 282 20.60 -10.16 15.15
CA GLY A 282 20.05 -9.35 16.24
C GLY A 282 19.60 -7.95 15.81
N SER A 283 19.82 -7.53 14.55
CA SER A 283 19.26 -6.27 14.05
C SER A 283 17.75 -6.36 13.81
N ARG A 284 17.11 -5.20 13.71
CA ARG A 284 15.71 -5.10 13.29
C ARG A 284 15.58 -5.27 11.78
N ILE A 285 14.52 -5.94 11.37
CA ILE A 285 14.11 -6.12 9.97
C ILE A 285 12.63 -5.76 9.82
N TRP A 286 12.24 -5.29 8.64
CA TRP A 286 10.86 -4.85 8.38
C TRP A 286 10.21 -5.70 7.30
N TRP A 287 9.15 -6.43 7.65
CA TRP A 287 8.31 -7.14 6.71
C TRP A 287 7.25 -6.18 6.13
N CYS A 288 7.20 -6.07 4.81
CA CYS A 288 6.19 -5.32 4.07
C CYS A 288 5.39 -6.28 3.17
N PRO A 289 4.48 -7.09 3.74
CA PRO A 289 3.74 -8.10 2.99
C PRO A 289 2.72 -7.51 2.01
N THR A 290 2.31 -8.32 1.03
CA THR A 290 1.14 -8.09 0.18
C THR A 290 0.27 -9.33 0.14
N SER A 291 -1.03 -9.15 -0.17
CA SER A 291 -1.94 -10.25 -0.44
C SER A 291 -1.90 -11.33 0.67
N LEU A 292 -1.79 -12.62 0.32
CA LEU A 292 -1.79 -13.73 1.26
C LEU A 292 -0.66 -13.69 2.31
N PHE A 293 0.45 -13.00 2.04
CA PHE A 293 1.53 -12.86 3.02
C PHE A 293 1.11 -12.08 4.27
N ASN A 294 0.04 -11.27 4.21
CA ASN A 294 -0.49 -10.56 5.38
C ASN A 294 -1.04 -11.51 6.45
N PHE A 295 -1.40 -12.74 6.08
CA PHE A 295 -1.99 -13.73 6.98
C PHE A 295 -0.97 -14.76 7.49
N LEU A 296 0.31 -14.61 7.13
CA LEU A 296 1.37 -15.55 7.48
C LEU A 296 2.24 -14.97 8.61
N PRO A 297 2.48 -15.74 9.70
CA PRO A 297 3.29 -15.29 10.83
C PRO A 297 4.79 -15.40 10.50
N LEU A 298 5.28 -14.56 9.58
CA LEU A 298 6.66 -14.58 9.07
C LEU A 298 7.70 -14.56 10.20
N HIS A 299 7.47 -13.76 11.24
CA HIS A 299 8.33 -13.65 12.42
C HIS A 299 8.44 -14.94 13.24
N ALA A 300 7.45 -15.84 13.14
CA ALA A 300 7.43 -17.10 13.85
C ALA A 300 8.08 -18.24 13.05
N ALA A 301 8.25 -18.10 11.73
CA ALA A 301 8.79 -19.18 10.91
C ALA A 301 10.17 -19.68 11.41
N GLY A 302 10.38 -20.99 11.31
CA GLY A 302 11.61 -21.66 11.71
C GLY A 302 11.68 -23.10 11.28
N GLU A 303 12.84 -23.71 11.39
CA GLU A 303 13.07 -25.12 11.05
C GLU A 303 12.47 -26.09 12.08
N TYR A 304 12.26 -25.62 13.32
CA TYR A 304 11.71 -26.39 14.44
C TYR A 304 12.25 -27.83 14.56
N ARG A 305 13.57 -27.94 14.49
CA ARG A 305 14.36 -29.14 14.79
C ARG A 305 15.39 -28.80 15.87
N ALA A 306 16.02 -29.82 16.45
CA ALA A 306 17.11 -29.60 17.40
C ALA A 306 18.20 -28.71 16.77
N LYS A 307 18.55 -27.60 17.42
CA LYS A 307 19.48 -26.56 16.91
C LYS A 307 19.06 -25.92 15.57
N GLY A 308 17.78 -26.03 15.20
CA GLY A 308 17.26 -25.42 13.99
C GLY A 308 17.16 -23.91 14.10
N LYS A 309 17.26 -23.22 12.97
CA LYS A 309 17.15 -21.76 12.88
C LYS A 309 15.69 -21.30 12.93
N SER A 310 15.43 -20.15 13.53
CA SER A 310 14.16 -19.40 13.37
C SER A 310 14.44 -17.93 13.07
N VAL A 311 13.42 -17.20 12.61
CA VAL A 311 13.53 -15.75 12.44
C VAL A 311 13.76 -15.08 13.79
N SER A 312 12.96 -15.45 14.79
CA SER A 312 13.01 -14.85 16.14
C SER A 312 14.35 -15.00 16.85
N GLN A 313 15.14 -16.02 16.50
CA GLN A 313 16.50 -16.21 17.04
C GLN A 313 17.56 -15.39 16.29
N GLN A 314 17.26 -14.92 15.08
CA GLN A 314 18.23 -14.25 14.21
C GLN A 314 17.98 -12.76 14.06
N TYR A 315 16.72 -12.31 14.08
CA TYR A 315 16.35 -10.93 13.80
C TYR A 315 15.14 -10.46 14.63
N ILE A 316 15.12 -9.17 14.94
CA ILE A 316 13.95 -8.51 15.53
C ILE A 316 12.99 -8.17 14.40
N SER A 317 11.89 -8.93 14.26
CA SER A 317 10.90 -8.71 13.21
C SER A 317 9.97 -7.53 13.54
N SER A 318 9.74 -6.67 12.56
CA SER A 318 8.73 -5.60 12.58
C SER A 318 7.94 -5.61 11.28
N TYR A 319 6.77 -4.99 11.27
CA TYR A 319 5.89 -4.95 10.10
C TYR A 319 5.58 -3.52 9.71
N THR A 320 5.49 -3.27 8.41
CA THR A 320 5.02 -1.99 7.88
C THR A 320 4.03 -2.23 6.73
N PRO A 321 2.95 -1.43 6.61
CA PRO A 321 2.02 -1.56 5.49
C PRO A 321 2.59 -1.01 4.18
N SER A 322 3.54 -0.07 4.24
CA SER A 322 4.22 0.53 3.08
C SER A 322 5.53 1.22 3.48
N LEU A 323 6.40 1.53 2.50
CA LEU A 323 7.61 2.30 2.75
C LEU A 323 7.26 3.73 3.16
N THR A 324 6.26 4.32 2.50
CA THR A 324 5.78 5.68 2.81
C THR A 324 5.28 5.80 4.25
N ALA A 325 4.54 4.80 4.74
CA ALA A 325 4.06 4.77 6.13
C ALA A 325 5.23 4.68 7.13
N LEU A 326 6.26 3.89 6.80
CA LEU A 326 7.44 3.75 7.64
C LEU A 326 8.25 5.05 7.71
N ILE A 327 8.44 5.74 6.57
CA ILE A 327 9.10 7.06 6.52
C ILE A 327 8.34 8.05 7.41
N LYS A 328 7.01 8.09 7.30
CA LYS A 328 6.20 8.98 8.14
C LYS A 328 6.35 8.67 9.62
N ALA A 329 6.25 7.39 10.00
CA ALA A 329 6.38 6.97 11.39
C ALA A 329 7.72 7.39 12.00
N ARG A 330 8.82 7.27 11.25
CA ARG A 330 10.15 7.70 11.71
C ARG A 330 10.26 9.22 11.87
N ARG A 331 9.77 10.00 10.90
CA ARG A 331 9.75 11.47 10.98
C ARG A 331 8.95 11.98 12.18
N SER A 332 7.85 11.30 12.54
CA SER A 332 7.06 11.65 13.74
C SER A 332 7.81 11.33 15.04
N HIS A 333 8.58 10.23 15.05
CA HIS A 333 9.40 9.86 16.19
C HIS A 333 10.52 10.88 16.44
N ASP A 334 11.18 11.38 15.39
CA ASP A 334 12.24 12.39 15.51
C ASP A 334 11.73 13.76 16.03
N LYS A 335 10.44 14.05 15.83
CA LYS A 335 9.79 15.29 16.31
C LYS A 335 9.32 15.20 17.77
N SER A 336 9.30 14.01 18.35
CA SER A 336 8.89 13.82 19.74
C SER A 336 10.13 13.99 20.64
N PRO A 337 10.14 14.89 21.65
CA PRO A 337 11.23 14.93 22.61
C PRO A 337 11.33 13.54 23.25
N SER A 338 12.53 12.96 23.27
CA SER A 338 12.79 11.68 23.90
C SER A 338 12.44 11.76 25.38
N VAL A 339 11.23 11.35 25.75
CA VAL A 339 10.90 11.13 27.16
C VAL A 339 11.66 9.88 27.56
N PRO A 340 12.55 9.93 28.56
CA PRO A 340 13.22 8.73 29.05
C PRO A 340 12.15 7.72 29.47
N PHE A 341 12.23 6.51 28.95
CA PHE A 341 11.34 5.41 29.29
C PHE A 341 11.55 5.06 30.78
N GLY A 342 10.80 5.71 31.66
CA GLY A 342 10.71 5.34 33.07
C GLY A 342 9.90 4.05 33.18
N LEU A 343 10.54 2.99 33.67
CA LEU A 343 9.90 1.73 34.07
C LEU A 343 8.81 1.98 35.12
N SER A 344 7.57 2.20 34.68
CA SER A 344 6.41 2.13 35.56
C SER A 344 6.02 0.66 35.73
N HIS A 345 6.50 0.05 36.81
CA HIS A 345 5.94 -1.21 37.33
C HIS A 345 4.50 -0.94 37.79
N ALA A 346 3.52 -1.26 36.96
CA ALA A 346 2.13 -1.33 37.39
C ALA A 346 1.90 -2.71 38.03
N GLN A 347 1.81 -2.75 39.36
CA GLN A 347 1.25 -3.91 40.08
C GLN A 347 -0.25 -4.04 39.74
N PRO A 348 -0.78 -5.26 39.58
CA PRO A 348 -2.21 -5.46 39.34
C PRO A 348 -2.98 -5.23 40.65
N ALA A 349 -3.87 -4.24 40.65
CA ALA A 349 -4.86 -4.07 41.70
C ALA A 349 -5.93 -5.16 41.58
N THR A 350 -6.02 -6.01 42.60
CA THR A 350 -7.08 -7.00 42.80
C THR A 350 -8.43 -6.30 42.96
N PHE A 351 -9.36 -6.59 42.05
CA PHE A 351 -10.75 -6.14 42.10
C PHE A 351 -11.59 -7.17 42.87
N ALA A 352 -12.10 -6.80 44.04
CA ALA A 352 -13.10 -7.58 44.78
C ALA A 352 -14.50 -6.97 44.57
N PRO A 353 -15.53 -7.77 44.22
CA PRO A 353 -16.88 -7.25 44.01
C PRO A 353 -17.59 -7.04 45.35
N ARG A 354 -18.08 -5.82 45.59
CA ARG A 354 -19.04 -5.54 46.68
C ARG A 354 -20.46 -5.73 46.16
N TYR A 355 -21.15 -6.72 46.71
CA TYR A 355 -22.61 -6.83 46.64
C TYR A 355 -23.21 -5.85 47.64
N HIS A 356 -24.08 -4.94 47.18
CA HIS A 356 -25.01 -4.22 48.05
C HIS A 356 -26.40 -4.78 47.82
N THR A 357 -26.89 -5.52 48.82
CA THR A 357 -28.30 -5.78 49.07
C THR A 357 -28.91 -4.52 49.65
N ASP A 358 -29.99 -4.02 49.06
CA ASP A 358 -30.90 -3.12 49.75
C ASP A 358 -32.33 -3.59 49.55
N GLY A 359 -32.97 -3.92 50.67
CA GLY A 359 -34.36 -4.32 50.76
C GLY A 359 -34.85 -3.98 52.15
N SER A 360 -35.69 -2.95 52.26
CA SER A 360 -36.97 -2.95 52.98
C SER A 360 -37.57 -1.54 53.01
N VAL A 361 -38.70 -1.31 52.32
CA VAL A 361 -40.12 -1.40 52.75
C VAL A 361 -40.53 -0.33 53.77
N LEU A 362 -41.49 0.52 53.38
CA LEU A 362 -42.82 0.76 54.00
C LEU A 362 -43.28 2.22 53.85
N ALA A 363 -44.23 2.45 52.94
CA ALA A 363 -45.60 2.93 53.21
C ALA A 363 -46.40 2.93 51.90
#